data_AF-A0A6G4XPU6-F1
#
_entry.id   AF-A0A6G4XPU6-F1
#
_cell.length_a   1.000
_cell.length_b   1.000
_cell.length_c   1.000
_cell.angle_alpha   90.00
_cell.angle_beta   90.00
_cell.angle_gamma   90.00
#
_symmetry.space_group_name_H-M   'P 1'
#
loop_
_entity.id
_entity.type
_entity.pdbx_description
1 polymer ?
#
loop_
_entity_poly.entity_id
_entity_poly.type
_entity_poly.pdbx_seq_one_letter_code
_entity_poly.pdbx_strand_id
1 'polypeptide(L)'
;MIASTAVGRWTWGREDESGDPILAALHALLTAHEVLATHGFAVGTTVAQVSVHAAGSSDARLFDGDVPLAGQPSAEDLARTVTAALRPGEIGSVHVAVTLAGEVRTAQDARVEQGVFRLGSSALLDFVTTDLTTFTDIWLPYDLKGRAQPDVHAANGHRLTAVLGGLADALGTETDPDDPTWFAKPSEQGVNNYFAPDGSASDVWDSFEVPYRNRVFQHGPSFDTTAYARSADGEVRYLPVVNEQGVLGYLWASDAESAASFEPREAAEEAGYKAGLSWLDRLGQTAADGLPPTQALAELRQLPADGVAGGVPSDAEPSTATLADLRERAATDR
;
A
#
# COMPACT_ATOMS: atom_id res chain seq x y z
N MET A 1 -4.98 12.46 0.68
CA MET A 1 -5.02 11.11 1.29
C MET A 1 -4.03 10.18 0.59
N ILE A 2 -3.64 9.05 1.20
CA ILE A 2 -2.88 7.97 0.55
C ILE A 2 -3.72 6.70 0.61
N ALA A 3 -4.10 6.18 -0.55
CA ALA A 3 -4.82 4.93 -0.73
C ALA A 3 -3.88 3.72 -0.67
N SER A 4 -4.44 2.54 -0.39
CA SER A 4 -3.78 1.25 -0.28
C SER A 4 -3.68 0.57 -1.65
N THR A 5 -4.57 0.95 -2.57
CA THR A 5 -4.50 0.60 -3.99
C THR A 5 -4.23 1.84 -4.83
N ALA A 6 -3.76 1.62 -6.05
CA ALA A 6 -3.29 2.70 -6.93
C ALA A 6 -4.41 3.71 -7.24
N VAL A 7 -4.10 5.00 -7.10
CA VAL A 7 -4.94 6.08 -7.64
C VAL A 7 -4.75 6.20 -9.15
N GLY A 8 -3.51 6.07 -9.61
CA GLY A 8 -3.19 5.96 -11.04
C GLY A 8 -1.87 5.25 -11.29
N ARG A 9 -1.76 4.66 -12.48
CA ARG A 9 -0.57 3.99 -12.98
C ARG A 9 -0.29 4.37 -14.43
N TRP A 10 0.98 4.46 -14.76
CA TRP A 10 1.50 4.68 -16.10
C TRP A 10 2.62 3.70 -16.39
N THR A 11 2.75 3.29 -17.65
CA THR A 11 3.76 2.35 -18.11
C THR A 11 4.51 2.88 -19.32
N TRP A 12 5.78 2.49 -19.41
CA TRP A 12 6.68 2.75 -20.53
C TRP A 12 7.39 1.44 -20.87
N GLY A 13 7.20 0.93 -22.08
CA GLY A 13 7.78 -0.33 -22.52
C GLY A 13 8.64 -0.15 -23.75
N ARG A 14 9.81 -0.81 -23.79
CA ARG A 14 10.68 -0.84 -24.97
C ARG A 14 11.36 -2.19 -25.12
N GLU A 15 11.72 -2.52 -26.34
CA GLU A 15 12.62 -3.64 -26.62
C GLU A 15 14.03 -3.31 -26.10
N ASP A 16 14.71 -4.32 -25.59
CA ASP A 16 16.09 -4.26 -25.10
C ASP A 16 16.91 -5.41 -25.68
N GLU A 17 17.90 -5.05 -26.50
CA GLU A 17 18.81 -6.00 -27.15
C GLU A 17 20.15 -6.13 -26.41
N SER A 18 20.26 -5.58 -25.19
CA SER A 18 21.53 -5.53 -24.45
C SER A 18 22.02 -6.91 -24.00
N GLY A 19 21.09 -7.85 -23.85
CA GLY A 19 21.35 -9.23 -23.39
C GLY A 19 21.60 -9.36 -21.88
N ASP A 20 21.53 -8.27 -21.11
CA ASP A 20 21.65 -8.30 -19.64
C ASP A 20 20.37 -7.72 -19.01
N PRO A 21 19.39 -8.57 -18.62
CA PRO A 21 18.13 -8.11 -18.06
C PRO A 21 18.29 -7.42 -16.70
N ILE A 22 19.36 -7.70 -15.94
CA ILE A 22 19.61 -7.03 -14.66
C ILE A 22 20.06 -5.60 -14.92
N LEU A 23 21.04 -5.43 -15.82
CA LEU A 23 21.51 -4.11 -16.22
C LEU A 23 20.39 -3.27 -16.83
N ALA A 24 19.60 -3.87 -17.72
CA ALA A 24 18.52 -3.17 -18.42
C ALA A 24 17.44 -2.64 -17.47
N ALA A 25 16.98 -3.47 -16.52
CA ALA A 25 15.99 -3.07 -15.51
C ALA A 25 16.54 -1.99 -14.56
N LEU A 26 17.80 -2.12 -14.09
CA LEU A 26 18.42 -1.13 -13.21
C LEU A 26 18.66 0.21 -13.93
N HIS A 27 19.07 0.16 -15.20
CA HIS A 27 19.28 1.36 -16.01
C HIS A 27 17.98 2.13 -16.22
N ALA A 28 16.90 1.43 -16.60
CA ALA A 28 15.59 2.05 -16.77
C ALA A 28 15.06 2.64 -15.45
N LEU A 29 15.19 1.91 -14.33
CA LEU A 29 14.82 2.41 -13.01
C LEU A 29 15.61 3.67 -12.62
N LEU A 30 16.94 3.67 -12.76
CA LEU A 30 17.77 4.81 -12.38
C LEU A 30 17.48 6.04 -13.25
N THR A 31 17.24 5.84 -14.55
CA THR A 31 16.83 6.90 -15.49
C THR A 31 15.52 7.55 -15.01
N ALA A 32 14.51 6.74 -14.71
CA ALA A 32 13.22 7.24 -14.23
C ALA A 32 13.31 7.87 -12.82
N HIS A 33 14.14 7.30 -11.94
CA HIS A 33 14.39 7.84 -10.60
C HIS A 33 15.02 9.24 -10.67
N GLU A 34 15.94 9.49 -11.59
CA GLU A 34 16.57 10.81 -11.78
C GLU A 34 15.55 11.88 -12.20
N VAL A 35 14.62 11.53 -13.10
CA VAL A 35 13.50 12.42 -13.48
C VAL A 35 12.66 12.78 -12.26
N LEU A 36 12.30 11.79 -11.44
CA LEU A 36 11.52 12.00 -10.22
C LEU A 36 12.30 12.84 -9.20
N ALA A 37 13.60 12.59 -9.01
CA ALA A 37 14.46 13.37 -8.13
C ALA A 37 14.51 14.86 -8.55
N THR A 38 14.64 15.12 -9.85
CA THR A 38 14.66 16.49 -10.42
C THR A 38 13.38 17.26 -10.11
N HIS A 39 12.24 16.57 -10.00
CA HIS A 39 10.93 17.16 -9.67
C HIS A 39 10.59 17.12 -8.17
N GLY A 40 11.51 16.68 -7.32
CA GLY A 40 11.34 16.59 -5.87
C GLY A 40 10.50 15.39 -5.40
N PHE A 41 10.43 14.32 -6.19
CA PHE A 41 9.68 13.09 -5.90
C PHE A 41 10.56 11.87 -5.65
N ALA A 42 11.84 12.07 -5.35
CA ALA A 42 12.74 11.07 -4.82
C ALA A 42 13.71 11.74 -3.81
N VAL A 43 13.16 12.08 -2.64
CA VAL A 43 13.88 12.83 -1.59
C VAL A 43 14.46 11.88 -0.54
N GLY A 44 15.73 12.09 -0.18
CA GLY A 44 16.40 11.32 0.87
C GLY A 44 17.06 10.04 0.35
N THR A 45 17.25 9.07 1.24
CA THR A 45 17.87 7.79 0.88
C THR A 45 16.81 6.82 0.35
N THR A 46 16.99 6.37 -0.89
CA THR A 46 16.13 5.37 -1.53
C THR A 46 16.79 3.99 -1.46
N VAL A 47 15.98 2.96 -1.20
CA VAL A 47 16.40 1.55 -1.27
C VAL A 47 15.55 0.85 -2.32
N ALA A 48 16.20 0.19 -3.27
CA ALA A 48 15.55 -0.59 -4.31
C ALA A 48 15.41 -2.05 -3.89
N GLN A 49 14.19 -2.56 -3.98
CA GLN A 49 13.89 -3.98 -3.84
C GLN A 49 14.15 -4.64 -5.20
N VAL A 50 15.13 -5.54 -5.25
CA VAL A 50 15.50 -6.25 -6.47
C VAL A 50 15.18 -7.73 -6.30
N SER A 51 14.44 -8.28 -7.24
CA SER A 51 14.16 -9.71 -7.33
C SER A 51 14.52 -10.24 -8.72
N VAL A 52 15.24 -11.34 -8.75
CA VAL A 52 15.63 -12.05 -9.99
C VAL A 52 15.04 -13.44 -9.91
N HIS A 53 14.27 -13.84 -10.93
CA HIS A 53 13.55 -15.11 -10.98
C HIS A 53 14.16 -16.02 -12.02
N ALA A 54 14.11 -17.32 -11.77
CA ALA A 54 14.63 -18.33 -12.67
C ALA A 54 13.74 -18.52 -13.90
N ALA A 55 14.33 -18.86 -15.04
CA ALA A 55 13.60 -19.23 -16.24
C ALA A 55 12.66 -20.43 -15.96
N GLY A 56 11.42 -20.34 -16.44
CA GLY A 56 10.42 -21.40 -16.31
C GLY A 56 9.74 -21.53 -14.94
N SER A 57 10.08 -20.72 -13.93
CA SER A 57 9.37 -20.66 -12.65
C SER A 57 9.48 -19.30 -11.98
N SER A 58 8.37 -18.55 -11.92
CA SER A 58 8.30 -17.23 -11.25
C SER A 58 8.38 -17.32 -9.72
N ASP A 59 8.26 -18.50 -9.12
CA ASP A 59 8.40 -18.67 -7.67
C ASP A 59 9.86 -18.99 -7.28
N ALA A 60 10.68 -19.42 -8.24
CA ALA A 60 12.07 -19.76 -8.01
C ALA A 60 12.97 -18.51 -8.10
N ARG A 61 13.16 -17.82 -6.97
CA ARG A 61 14.04 -16.64 -6.90
C ARG A 61 15.52 -17.05 -6.97
N LEU A 62 16.29 -16.45 -7.86
CA LEU A 62 17.76 -16.51 -7.90
C LEU A 62 18.40 -15.45 -7.00
N PHE A 63 17.74 -14.30 -6.85
CA PHE A 63 18.11 -13.24 -5.93
C PHE A 63 16.84 -12.53 -5.44
N ASP A 64 16.91 -12.06 -4.20
CA ASP A 64 15.87 -11.27 -3.56
C ASP A 64 16.52 -10.46 -2.45
N GLY A 65 16.52 -9.14 -2.58
CA GLY A 65 17.21 -8.30 -1.62
C GLY A 65 17.12 -6.80 -1.90
N ASP A 66 17.56 -6.05 -0.91
CA ASP A 66 17.54 -4.60 -0.89
C ASP A 66 18.90 -4.03 -1.35
N VAL A 67 18.83 -3.08 -2.29
CA VAL A 67 19.99 -2.42 -2.89
C VAL A 67 19.89 -0.91 -2.67
N PRO A 68 20.74 -0.30 -1.85
CA PRO A 68 20.71 1.15 -1.61
C PRO A 68 21.07 1.94 -2.88
N LEU A 69 20.28 2.99 -3.18
CA LEU A 69 20.55 3.90 -4.31
C LEU A 69 21.40 5.12 -3.90
N ALA A 70 22.33 4.93 -2.96
CA ALA A 70 23.10 6.02 -2.37
C ALA A 70 24.23 6.51 -3.30
N GLY A 71 24.46 7.83 -3.32
CA GLY A 71 25.63 8.42 -3.97
C GLY A 71 25.62 8.42 -5.50
N GLN A 72 24.43 8.45 -6.12
CA GLN A 72 24.24 8.38 -7.58
C GLN A 72 24.94 7.14 -8.18
N PRO A 73 24.50 5.92 -7.83
CA PRO A 73 25.14 4.71 -8.31
C PRO A 73 24.95 4.55 -9.83
N SER A 74 25.93 3.94 -10.49
CA SER A 74 25.78 3.53 -11.89
C SER A 74 24.98 2.22 -11.98
N ALA A 75 24.19 2.06 -13.04
CA ALA A 75 23.45 0.81 -13.29
C ALA A 75 24.41 -0.40 -13.38
N GLU A 76 25.59 -0.20 -13.97
CA GLU A 76 26.62 -1.23 -14.11
C GLU A 76 27.17 -1.72 -12.76
N ASP A 77 27.40 -0.82 -11.82
CA ASP A 77 27.91 -1.20 -10.49
C ASP A 77 26.85 -1.95 -9.67
N LEU A 78 25.60 -1.51 -9.75
CA LEU A 78 24.49 -2.21 -9.12
C LEU A 78 24.27 -3.58 -9.75
N ALA A 79 24.27 -3.66 -11.09
CA ALA A 79 24.12 -4.92 -11.81
C ALA A 79 25.24 -5.90 -11.45
N ARG A 80 26.50 -5.44 -11.41
CA ARG A 80 27.63 -6.26 -10.98
C ARG A 80 27.46 -6.78 -9.55
N THR A 81 26.93 -5.96 -8.66
CA THR A 81 26.66 -6.32 -7.26
C THR A 81 25.58 -7.40 -7.16
N VAL A 82 24.46 -7.22 -7.86
CA VAL A 82 23.35 -8.20 -7.89
C VAL A 82 23.83 -9.50 -8.52
N THR A 83 24.52 -9.44 -9.67
CA THR A 83 25.06 -10.59 -10.39
C THR A 83 26.04 -11.40 -9.55
N ALA A 84 26.90 -10.73 -8.76
CA ALA A 84 27.83 -11.42 -7.85
C ALA A 84 27.12 -12.16 -6.70
N ALA A 85 25.88 -11.79 -6.38
CA ALA A 85 25.08 -12.39 -5.31
C ALA A 85 24.03 -13.40 -5.83
N LEU A 86 23.94 -13.63 -7.13
CA LEU A 86 22.98 -14.57 -7.73
C LEU A 86 23.23 -16.01 -7.27
N ARG A 87 22.15 -16.73 -6.97
CA ARG A 87 22.18 -18.19 -6.94
C ARG A 87 22.32 -18.75 -8.36
N PRO A 88 22.93 -19.94 -8.53
CA PRO A 88 23.02 -20.59 -9.84
C PRO A 88 21.64 -20.80 -10.48
N GLY A 89 21.50 -20.42 -11.75
CA GLY A 89 20.29 -20.60 -12.54
C GLY A 89 20.29 -19.70 -13.77
N GLU A 90 19.41 -20.01 -14.72
CA GLU A 90 19.14 -19.15 -15.87
C GLU A 90 18.14 -18.06 -15.46
N ILE A 91 18.43 -16.80 -15.80
CA ILE A 91 17.55 -15.66 -15.48
C ILE A 91 16.33 -15.70 -16.40
N GLY A 92 15.15 -15.71 -15.81
CA GLY A 92 13.87 -15.59 -16.53
C GLY A 92 13.33 -14.17 -16.53
N SER A 93 13.28 -13.54 -15.36
CA SER A 93 12.85 -12.14 -15.22
C SER A 93 13.57 -11.42 -14.09
N VAL A 94 13.60 -10.10 -14.21
CA VAL A 94 14.13 -9.18 -13.19
C VAL A 94 13.03 -8.18 -12.87
N HIS A 95 12.81 -7.92 -11.59
CA HIS A 95 11.94 -6.84 -11.12
C HIS A 95 12.69 -6.00 -10.12
N VAL A 96 12.63 -4.69 -10.31
CA VAL A 96 13.20 -3.69 -9.42
C VAL A 96 12.10 -2.71 -9.04
N ALA A 97 11.95 -2.40 -7.76
CA ALA A 97 10.97 -1.43 -7.30
C ALA A 97 11.52 -0.55 -6.19
N VAL A 98 11.08 0.71 -6.16
CA VAL A 98 11.38 1.67 -5.11
C VAL A 98 10.09 2.36 -4.65
N THR A 99 9.95 2.54 -3.35
CA THR A 99 8.93 3.44 -2.77
C THR A 99 9.59 4.78 -2.49
N LEU A 100 8.99 5.85 -3.01
CA LEU A 100 9.62 7.15 -3.04
C LEU A 100 8.96 8.14 -2.10
N ALA A 101 9.81 8.91 -1.42
CA ALA A 101 9.40 10.10 -0.71
C ALA A 101 9.33 11.29 -1.67
N GLY A 102 8.27 12.07 -1.57
CA GLY A 102 8.05 13.22 -2.44
C GLY A 102 7.59 14.45 -1.68
N GLU A 103 7.97 15.61 -2.18
CA GLU A 103 7.49 16.90 -1.68
C GLU A 103 6.03 17.10 -2.11
N VAL A 104 5.14 17.15 -1.14
CA VAL A 104 3.72 17.48 -1.28
C VAL A 104 3.51 18.93 -0.89
N ARG A 105 2.91 19.71 -1.80
CA ARG A 105 2.66 21.14 -1.59
C ARG A 105 1.21 21.42 -1.26
N THR A 106 0.99 22.39 -0.40
CA THR A 106 -0.32 22.98 -0.10
C THR A 106 -0.24 24.50 -0.29
N ALA A 107 -1.34 25.23 -0.10
CA ALA A 107 -1.35 26.68 -0.21
C ALA A 107 -0.34 27.37 0.73
N GLN A 108 -0.04 26.76 1.88
CA GLN A 108 0.69 27.40 2.97
C GLN A 108 2.01 26.69 3.32
N ASP A 109 2.20 25.45 2.88
CA ASP A 109 3.33 24.63 3.32
C ASP A 109 3.75 23.58 2.28
N ALA A 110 4.98 23.10 2.40
CA ALA A 110 5.53 21.98 1.64
C ALA A 110 6.10 20.96 2.63
N ARG A 111 5.66 19.69 2.51
CA ARG A 111 6.11 18.60 3.37
C ARG A 111 6.57 17.42 2.54
N VAL A 112 7.52 16.65 3.07
CA VAL A 112 7.94 15.40 2.45
C VAL A 112 7.06 14.28 2.96
N GLU A 113 6.39 13.58 2.05
CA GLU A 113 5.58 12.40 2.36
C GLU A 113 6.21 11.15 1.76
N GLN A 114 6.17 10.05 2.51
CA GLN A 114 6.61 8.74 2.04
C GLN A 114 5.49 8.09 1.20
N GLY A 115 5.86 7.33 0.16
CA GLY A 115 4.91 6.55 -0.62
C GLY A 115 4.03 7.37 -1.56
N VAL A 116 4.47 8.58 -1.93
CA VAL A 116 3.79 9.42 -2.95
C VAL A 116 3.78 8.68 -4.30
N PHE A 117 4.90 8.03 -4.63
CA PHE A 117 5.04 7.15 -5.77
C PHE A 117 5.68 5.82 -5.39
N ARG A 118 5.31 4.78 -6.13
CA ARG A 118 6.12 3.59 -6.34
C ARG A 118 6.59 3.59 -7.79
N LEU A 119 7.89 3.48 -7.99
CA LEU A 119 8.51 3.32 -9.31
C LEU A 119 8.99 1.88 -9.44
N GLY A 120 8.63 1.23 -10.53
CA GLY A 120 9.06 -0.12 -10.87
C GLY A 120 9.75 -0.17 -12.22
N SER A 121 10.65 -1.12 -12.38
CA SER A 121 11.15 -1.55 -13.68
C SER A 121 11.29 -3.06 -13.71
N SER A 122 10.96 -3.68 -14.83
CA SER A 122 11.11 -5.10 -15.04
C SER A 122 11.68 -5.42 -16.41
N ALA A 123 12.57 -6.40 -16.46
CA ALA A 123 13.07 -6.99 -17.69
C ALA A 123 12.60 -8.45 -17.77
N LEU A 124 11.97 -8.81 -18.88
CA LEU A 124 11.54 -10.17 -19.19
C LEU A 124 11.77 -10.41 -20.67
N LEU A 125 12.53 -11.47 -20.99
CA LEU A 125 13.03 -11.69 -22.34
C LEU A 125 13.78 -10.43 -22.83
N ASP A 126 13.48 -9.97 -24.03
CA ASP A 126 14.12 -8.81 -24.67
C ASP A 126 13.26 -7.55 -24.52
N PHE A 127 12.47 -7.46 -23.45
CA PHE A 127 11.56 -6.34 -23.21
C PHE A 127 11.73 -5.77 -21.81
N VAL A 128 11.85 -4.45 -21.72
CA VAL A 128 11.94 -3.71 -20.47
C VAL A 128 10.72 -2.82 -20.33
N THR A 129 10.04 -2.96 -19.20
CA THR A 129 8.93 -2.09 -18.80
C THR A 129 9.33 -1.29 -17.57
N THR A 130 8.94 -0.03 -17.54
CA THR A 130 8.99 0.84 -16.36
C THR A 130 7.58 1.26 -16.02
N ASP A 131 7.21 1.25 -14.74
CA ASP A 131 5.91 1.69 -14.27
C ASP A 131 6.04 2.74 -13.18
N LEU A 132 5.16 3.73 -13.21
CA LEU A 132 4.99 4.70 -12.14
C LEU A 132 3.58 4.54 -11.57
N THR A 133 3.47 4.32 -10.28
CA THR A 133 2.19 4.22 -9.58
C THR A 133 2.11 5.29 -8.51
N THR A 134 1.00 6.04 -8.46
CA THR A 134 0.70 6.95 -7.34
C THR A 134 -0.47 6.44 -6.51
N PHE A 135 -0.42 6.75 -5.22
CA PHE A 135 -1.41 6.35 -4.23
C PHE A 135 -2.14 7.56 -3.64
N THR A 136 -1.79 8.78 -4.04
CA THR A 136 -2.31 10.00 -3.43
C THR A 136 -3.21 10.78 -4.39
N ASP A 137 -4.12 11.56 -3.81
CA ASP A 137 -5.10 12.39 -4.50
C ASP A 137 -4.67 13.84 -4.69
N ILE A 138 -3.47 14.24 -4.25
CA ILE A 138 -2.99 15.64 -4.38
C ILE A 138 -2.93 16.13 -5.82
N TRP A 139 -2.97 15.21 -6.79
CA TRP A 139 -3.01 15.46 -8.22
C TRP A 139 -4.41 15.77 -8.76
N LEU A 140 -5.44 15.62 -7.95
CA LEU A 140 -6.85 15.70 -8.35
C LEU A 140 -7.49 17.00 -7.85
N PRO A 141 -8.35 17.66 -8.65
CA PRO A 141 -9.13 18.80 -8.19
C PRO A 141 -10.03 18.52 -6.99
N TYR A 142 -10.51 17.27 -6.85
CA TYR A 142 -11.28 16.79 -5.71
C TYR A 142 -10.55 15.63 -5.04
N ASP A 143 -10.58 15.56 -3.71
CA ASP A 143 -10.00 14.45 -2.96
C ASP A 143 -10.82 13.15 -3.17
N LEU A 144 -10.34 12.02 -2.66
CA LEU A 144 -11.05 10.74 -2.84
C LEU A 144 -12.42 10.66 -2.15
N LYS A 145 -12.73 11.61 -1.25
CA LYS A 145 -14.05 11.78 -0.60
C LYS A 145 -14.95 12.77 -1.36
N GLY A 146 -14.53 13.20 -2.57
CA GLY A 146 -15.28 14.14 -3.40
C GLY A 146 -15.21 15.60 -2.94
N ARG A 147 -14.34 15.95 -1.99
CA ARG A 147 -14.21 17.33 -1.46
C ARG A 147 -13.26 18.13 -2.34
N ALA A 148 -13.63 19.36 -2.67
CA ALA A 148 -12.79 20.21 -3.50
C ALA A 148 -11.48 20.58 -2.78
N GLN A 149 -10.35 20.47 -3.49
CA GLN A 149 -9.01 20.82 -3.00
C GLN A 149 -8.22 21.66 -4.02
N PRO A 150 -8.78 22.80 -4.49
CA PRO A 150 -8.25 23.55 -5.62
C PRO A 150 -6.81 24.05 -5.42
N ASP A 151 -6.45 24.47 -4.20
CA ASP A 151 -5.10 24.97 -3.92
C ASP A 151 -4.05 23.86 -3.93
N VAL A 152 -4.40 22.67 -3.41
CA VAL A 152 -3.54 21.47 -3.43
C VAL A 152 -3.33 21.04 -4.88
N HIS A 153 -4.41 20.96 -5.66
CA HIS A 153 -4.33 20.60 -7.08
C HIS A 153 -3.50 21.60 -7.87
N ALA A 154 -3.72 22.91 -7.69
CA ALA A 154 -2.94 23.95 -8.37
C ALA A 154 -1.44 23.84 -8.08
N ALA A 155 -1.07 23.48 -6.85
CA ALA A 155 0.32 23.33 -6.43
C ALA A 155 1.00 22.04 -6.93
N ASN A 156 0.25 20.98 -7.24
CA ASN A 156 0.82 19.65 -7.53
C ASN A 156 0.47 19.07 -8.91
N GLY A 157 -0.72 19.33 -9.47
CA GLY A 157 -1.19 18.69 -10.71
C GLY A 157 -0.23 18.90 -11.89
N HIS A 158 0.22 20.13 -12.10
CA HIS A 158 1.20 20.47 -13.15
C HIS A 158 2.57 19.79 -12.96
N ARG A 159 2.94 19.45 -11.72
CA ARG A 159 4.19 18.74 -11.42
C ARG A 159 4.11 17.28 -11.83
N LEU A 160 2.94 16.63 -11.66
CA LEU A 160 2.71 15.29 -12.20
C LEU A 160 2.80 15.30 -13.73
N THR A 161 2.17 16.28 -14.39
CA THR A 161 2.29 16.44 -15.86
C THR A 161 3.74 16.56 -16.31
N ALA A 162 4.54 17.38 -15.62
CA ALA A 162 5.96 17.55 -15.93
C ALA A 162 6.78 16.26 -15.72
N VAL A 163 6.50 15.49 -14.66
CA VAL A 163 7.13 14.19 -14.40
C VAL A 163 6.79 13.20 -15.51
N LEU A 164 5.52 13.06 -15.89
CA LEU A 164 5.10 12.11 -16.93
C LEU A 164 5.76 12.43 -18.27
N GLY A 165 5.80 13.71 -18.66
CA GLY A 165 6.51 14.16 -19.86
C GLY A 165 8.01 13.90 -19.78
N GLY A 166 8.65 14.21 -18.65
CA GLY A 166 10.08 13.94 -18.45
C GLY A 166 10.43 12.46 -18.48
N LEU A 167 9.52 11.59 -18.00
CA LEU A 167 9.68 10.14 -18.08
C LEU A 167 9.56 9.63 -19.51
N ALA A 168 8.58 10.13 -20.27
CA ALA A 168 8.44 9.79 -21.69
C ALA A 168 9.70 10.17 -22.48
N ASP A 169 10.21 11.39 -22.27
CA ASP A 169 11.43 11.87 -22.91
C ASP A 169 12.66 11.04 -22.53
N ALA A 170 12.83 10.75 -21.24
CA ALA A 170 14.03 10.05 -20.74
C ALA A 170 14.03 8.55 -21.07
N LEU A 171 12.87 7.90 -21.08
CA LEU A 171 12.73 6.47 -21.42
C LEU A 171 12.61 6.25 -22.93
N GLY A 172 12.27 7.29 -23.68
CA GLY A 172 12.20 7.31 -25.14
C GLY A 172 10.92 6.71 -25.70
N THR A 173 9.85 6.64 -24.91
CA THR A 173 8.56 6.07 -25.29
C THR A 173 7.42 6.93 -24.75
N GLU A 174 6.27 6.90 -25.42
CA GLU A 174 5.11 7.69 -24.98
C GLU A 174 4.58 7.19 -23.63
N THR A 175 4.01 8.09 -22.85
CA THR A 175 3.34 7.75 -21.58
C THR A 175 2.07 6.96 -21.88
N ASP A 176 2.04 5.68 -21.47
CA ASP A 176 0.85 4.84 -21.58
C ASP A 176 0.10 4.80 -20.25
N PRO A 177 -1.06 5.48 -20.12
CA PRO A 177 -1.89 5.38 -18.92
C PRO A 177 -2.57 4.00 -18.83
N ASP A 178 -2.43 3.35 -17.67
CA ASP A 178 -3.07 2.05 -17.42
C ASP A 178 -4.61 2.20 -17.27
N ASP A 179 -5.31 1.07 -17.17
CA ASP A 179 -6.77 1.04 -17.01
C ASP A 179 -7.25 1.91 -15.83
N PRO A 180 -8.44 2.52 -15.94
CA PRO A 180 -9.03 3.27 -14.83
C PRO A 180 -9.08 2.46 -13.53
N THR A 181 -8.62 3.08 -12.45
CA THR A 181 -8.68 2.49 -11.12
C THR A 181 -10.06 2.72 -10.51
N TRP A 182 -10.31 2.17 -9.32
CA TRP A 182 -11.50 2.48 -8.53
C TRP A 182 -11.55 3.95 -8.08
N PHE A 183 -10.41 4.64 -8.05
CA PHE A 183 -10.30 5.99 -7.50
C PHE A 183 -10.26 7.07 -8.57
N ALA A 184 -9.62 6.80 -9.70
CA ALA A 184 -9.45 7.81 -10.72
C ALA A 184 -9.13 7.21 -12.10
N LYS A 185 -9.13 8.07 -13.11
CA LYS A 185 -8.80 7.72 -14.51
C LYS A 185 -7.41 8.28 -14.86
N PRO A 186 -6.37 7.43 -14.97
CA PRO A 186 -5.10 7.84 -15.52
C PRO A 186 -5.27 8.41 -16.93
N SER A 187 -4.38 9.33 -17.29
CA SER A 187 -4.28 9.94 -18.62
C SER A 187 -2.82 10.29 -18.87
N GLU A 188 -2.45 10.56 -20.12
CA GLU A 188 -1.08 10.95 -20.49
C GLU A 188 -0.54 12.15 -19.70
N GLN A 189 -1.43 13.06 -19.24
CA GLN A 189 -1.05 14.30 -18.56
C GLN A 189 -1.20 14.27 -17.04
N GLY A 190 -1.72 13.18 -16.47
CA GLY A 190 -2.01 13.07 -15.05
C GLY A 190 -3.20 12.16 -14.77
N VAL A 191 -4.03 12.50 -13.80
CA VAL A 191 -5.11 11.64 -13.31
C VAL A 191 -6.38 12.45 -13.08
N ASN A 192 -7.55 11.86 -13.36
CA ASN A 192 -8.83 12.58 -13.38
C ASN A 192 -9.86 11.95 -12.42
N ASN A 193 -10.62 12.78 -11.71
CA ASN A 193 -11.69 12.33 -10.81
C ASN A 193 -12.83 11.62 -11.56
N TYR A 194 -13.55 10.75 -10.85
CA TYR A 194 -14.89 10.34 -11.23
C TYR A 194 -15.92 11.39 -10.80
N PHE A 195 -16.95 11.55 -11.64
CA PHE A 195 -18.09 12.40 -11.34
C PHE A 195 -19.37 11.57 -11.43
N ALA A 196 -20.30 11.85 -10.53
CA ALA A 196 -21.65 11.31 -10.57
C ALA A 196 -22.46 11.93 -11.73
N PRO A 197 -23.61 11.36 -12.11
CA PRO A 197 -24.44 11.89 -13.19
C PRO A 197 -24.92 13.33 -12.99
N ASP A 198 -24.97 13.80 -11.74
CA ASP A 198 -25.34 15.17 -11.38
C ASP A 198 -24.16 16.17 -11.47
N GLY A 199 -22.96 15.68 -11.85
CA GLY A 199 -21.75 16.47 -11.98
C GLY A 199 -20.96 16.68 -10.68
N SER A 200 -21.42 16.14 -9.54
CA SER A 200 -20.64 16.15 -8.30
C SER A 200 -19.48 15.15 -8.37
N ALA A 201 -18.37 15.45 -7.68
CA ALA A 201 -17.25 14.51 -7.58
C ALA A 201 -17.66 13.31 -6.72
N SER A 202 -17.35 12.10 -7.19
CA SER A 202 -17.73 10.87 -6.50
C SER A 202 -16.90 10.67 -5.22
N ASP A 203 -17.56 10.25 -4.14
CA ASP A 203 -16.87 9.69 -2.96
C ASP A 203 -16.45 8.24 -3.24
N VAL A 204 -15.25 8.09 -3.79
CA VAL A 204 -14.66 6.79 -4.14
C VAL A 204 -13.92 6.17 -2.95
N TRP A 205 -13.61 6.96 -1.93
CA TRP A 205 -12.97 6.49 -0.71
C TRP A 205 -13.90 5.60 0.11
N ASP A 206 -15.07 6.11 0.46
CA ASP A 206 -16.05 5.35 1.24
C ASP A 206 -16.62 4.17 0.41
N SER A 207 -16.74 4.36 -0.91
CA SER A 207 -17.29 3.34 -1.80
C SER A 207 -16.37 2.15 -2.07
N PHE A 208 -15.04 2.36 -2.12
CA PHE A 208 -14.10 1.33 -2.56
C PHE A 208 -12.93 1.09 -1.61
N GLU A 209 -12.32 2.15 -1.08
CA GLU A 209 -11.13 2.00 -0.24
C GLU A 209 -11.46 1.41 1.13
N VAL A 210 -12.50 1.90 1.79
CA VAL A 210 -12.91 1.41 3.12
C VAL A 210 -13.30 -0.08 3.08
N PRO A 211 -14.17 -0.54 2.16
CA PRO A 211 -14.48 -1.96 2.04
C PRO A 211 -13.27 -2.83 1.68
N TYR A 212 -12.38 -2.34 0.80
CA TYR A 212 -11.20 -3.10 0.40
C TYR A 212 -10.19 -3.25 1.54
N ARG A 213 -9.83 -2.15 2.22
CA ARG A 213 -8.91 -2.16 3.36
C ARG A 213 -9.41 -3.05 4.48
N ASN A 214 -10.70 -3.00 4.78
CA ASN A 214 -11.28 -3.77 5.88
C ASN A 214 -11.44 -5.25 5.55
N ARG A 215 -11.20 -5.68 4.29
CA ARG A 215 -11.23 -7.10 3.92
C ARG A 215 -10.26 -7.96 4.72
N VAL A 216 -9.10 -7.40 5.10
CA VAL A 216 -8.10 -8.08 5.95
C VAL A 216 -8.65 -8.49 7.32
N PHE A 217 -9.65 -7.76 7.82
CA PHE A 217 -10.34 -8.06 9.08
C PHE A 217 -11.44 -9.10 8.95
N GLN A 218 -11.89 -9.37 7.72
CA GLN A 218 -13.05 -10.21 7.43
C GLN A 218 -12.65 -11.56 6.81
N HIS A 219 -11.48 -11.62 6.16
CA HIS A 219 -11.00 -12.80 5.45
C HIS A 219 -9.61 -13.17 5.98
N GLY A 220 -9.48 -14.39 6.52
CA GLY A 220 -8.18 -14.94 6.93
C GLY A 220 -7.33 -15.31 5.71
N PRO A 221 -6.01 -15.50 5.87
CA PRO A 221 -5.16 -16.02 4.80
C PRO A 221 -5.65 -17.41 4.38
N SER A 222 -5.88 -17.61 3.08
CA SER A 222 -6.66 -18.73 2.53
C SER A 222 -6.05 -20.14 2.70
N PHE A 223 -4.92 -20.30 3.38
CA PHE A 223 -4.20 -21.57 3.47
C PHE A 223 -3.49 -21.82 4.81
N ASP A 224 -3.67 -20.94 5.81
CA ASP A 224 -3.08 -21.10 7.13
C ASP A 224 -4.13 -21.68 8.10
N THR A 225 -4.10 -23.00 8.28
CA THR A 225 -5.02 -23.69 9.22
C THR A 225 -4.67 -23.44 10.70
N THR A 226 -3.55 -22.77 10.98
CA THR A 226 -3.13 -22.37 12.33
C THR A 226 -3.54 -20.95 12.69
N ALA A 227 -4.04 -20.16 11.73
CA ALA A 227 -4.58 -18.83 11.99
C ALA A 227 -6.06 -18.88 12.42
N TYR A 228 -6.50 -17.92 13.23
CA TYR A 228 -7.91 -17.77 13.55
C TYR A 228 -8.73 -17.42 12.30
N ALA A 229 -9.93 -17.99 12.21
CA ALA A 229 -10.93 -17.52 11.26
C ALA A 229 -11.29 -16.05 11.53
N ARG A 230 -11.66 -15.32 10.47
CA ARG A 230 -12.02 -13.89 10.54
C ARG A 230 -13.53 -13.63 10.41
N SER A 231 -14.31 -14.70 10.44
CA SER A 231 -15.76 -14.70 10.41
C SER A 231 -16.31 -15.63 11.48
N ALA A 232 -17.46 -15.25 12.01
CA ALA A 232 -18.23 -16.01 12.97
C ALA A 232 -19.71 -15.78 12.65
N ASP A 233 -20.49 -16.86 12.51
CA ASP A 233 -21.94 -16.81 12.35
C ASP A 233 -22.64 -16.70 13.72
N GLY A 234 -21.92 -17.04 14.80
CA GLY A 234 -22.41 -17.07 16.18
C GLY A 234 -22.14 -15.80 17.00
N GLU A 235 -22.33 -15.96 18.31
CA GLU A 235 -22.00 -14.93 19.31
C GLU A 235 -20.48 -14.79 19.45
N VAL A 236 -20.00 -13.55 19.46
CA VAL A 236 -18.61 -13.19 19.72
C VAL A 236 -18.49 -12.45 21.05
N ARG A 237 -17.38 -12.65 21.75
CA ARG A 237 -16.96 -11.79 22.86
C ARG A 237 -16.13 -10.66 22.31
N TYR A 238 -16.38 -9.42 22.71
CA TYR A 238 -15.64 -8.27 22.23
C TYR A 238 -15.28 -7.28 23.32
N LEU A 239 -14.21 -6.53 23.07
CA LEU A 239 -13.67 -5.48 23.93
C LEU A 239 -13.40 -4.22 23.10
N PRO A 240 -13.71 -3.02 23.60
CA PRO A 240 -13.36 -1.78 22.92
C PRO A 240 -11.85 -1.56 23.00
N VAL A 241 -11.27 -1.10 21.89
CA VAL A 241 -9.91 -0.58 21.85
C VAL A 241 -9.99 0.93 21.72
N VAL A 242 -9.27 1.64 22.59
CA VAL A 242 -9.34 3.10 22.69
C VAL A 242 -7.96 3.74 22.63
N ASN A 243 -7.94 5.01 22.23
CA ASN A 243 -6.81 5.93 22.42
C ASN A 243 -7.34 7.31 22.88
N GLU A 244 -6.49 8.34 22.84
CA GLU A 244 -6.85 9.72 23.19
C GLU A 244 -7.99 10.30 22.32
N GLN A 245 -8.23 9.75 21.12
CA GLN A 245 -9.26 10.18 20.18
C GLN A 245 -10.60 9.45 20.40
N GLY A 246 -10.65 8.45 21.28
CA GLY A 246 -11.85 7.66 21.58
C GLY A 246 -11.73 6.20 21.15
N VAL A 247 -12.87 5.58 20.81
CA VAL A 247 -12.94 4.18 20.39
C VAL A 247 -12.44 4.03 18.95
N LEU A 248 -11.38 3.24 18.78
CA LEU A 248 -10.75 2.91 17.50
C LEU A 248 -11.43 1.73 16.78
N GLY A 249 -12.02 0.82 17.57
CA GLY A 249 -12.68 -0.37 17.08
C GLY A 249 -12.86 -1.39 18.21
N TYR A 250 -13.18 -2.62 17.82
CA TYR A 250 -13.51 -3.69 18.75
C TYR A 250 -12.69 -4.95 18.46
N LEU A 251 -11.92 -5.41 19.45
CA LEU A 251 -11.24 -6.70 19.40
C LEU A 251 -12.25 -7.78 19.77
N TRP A 252 -12.40 -8.84 18.98
CA TRP A 252 -13.41 -9.87 19.21
C TRP A 252 -12.90 -11.29 19.00
N ALA A 253 -13.54 -12.25 19.67
CA ALA A 253 -13.20 -13.68 19.63
C ALA A 253 -14.43 -14.60 19.80
N SER A 254 -14.39 -15.76 19.16
CA SER A 254 -15.34 -16.87 19.26
C SER A 254 -14.58 -18.21 19.30
N ASP A 255 -14.61 -18.89 20.44
CA ASP A 255 -14.02 -20.23 20.55
C ASP A 255 -14.82 -21.28 19.75
N ALA A 256 -16.14 -21.09 19.62
CA ALA A 256 -17.02 -22.03 18.93
C ALA A 256 -16.65 -22.22 17.46
N GLU A 257 -16.11 -21.17 16.84
CA GLU A 257 -15.76 -21.13 15.43
C GLU A 257 -14.25 -20.96 15.21
N SER A 258 -13.45 -21.04 16.29
CA SER A 258 -12.01 -20.79 16.26
C SER A 258 -11.66 -19.47 15.54
N ALA A 259 -12.44 -18.42 15.84
CA ALA A 259 -12.41 -17.15 15.13
C ALA A 259 -12.02 -16.00 16.06
N ALA A 260 -11.19 -15.09 15.56
CA ALA A 260 -10.87 -13.84 16.25
C ALA A 260 -10.44 -12.81 15.23
N SER A 261 -10.82 -11.56 15.42
CA SER A 261 -10.40 -10.46 14.57
C SER A 261 -10.57 -9.13 15.28
N PHE A 262 -10.38 -8.06 14.53
CA PHE A 262 -10.63 -6.70 14.94
C PHE A 262 -11.67 -6.08 14.02
N GLU A 263 -12.66 -5.39 14.56
CA GLU A 263 -13.65 -4.64 13.79
C GLU A 263 -13.38 -3.13 13.94
N PRO A 264 -12.78 -2.47 12.94
CA PRO A 264 -12.46 -1.04 13.04
C PRO A 264 -13.74 -0.20 13.04
N ARG A 265 -13.76 0.85 13.87
CA ARG A 265 -14.88 1.80 13.88
C ARG A 265 -14.73 2.77 12.72
N GLU A 266 -15.80 3.00 11.96
CA GLU A 266 -15.77 3.91 10.80
C GLU A 266 -15.36 5.34 11.20
N ALA A 267 -15.89 5.82 12.33
CA ALA A 267 -15.58 7.15 12.88
C ALA A 267 -14.11 7.33 13.30
N ALA A 268 -13.35 6.23 13.48
CA ALA A 268 -11.93 6.28 13.80
C ALA A 268 -11.04 6.41 12.55
N GLU A 269 -11.62 6.35 11.35
CA GLU A 269 -10.96 6.48 10.06
C GLU A 269 -9.61 5.72 9.98
N GLU A 270 -8.52 6.39 9.61
CA GLU A 270 -7.19 5.79 9.46
C GLU A 270 -6.61 5.26 10.78
N ALA A 271 -6.95 5.87 11.92
CA ALA A 271 -6.47 5.43 13.22
C ALA A 271 -7.06 4.06 13.58
N GLY A 272 -8.35 3.84 13.32
CA GLY A 272 -9.02 2.54 13.50
C GLY A 272 -8.39 1.45 12.63
N TYR A 273 -8.12 1.75 11.35
CA TYR A 273 -7.47 0.82 10.42
C TYR A 273 -6.07 0.41 10.89
N LYS A 274 -5.20 1.38 11.23
CA LYS A 274 -3.82 1.11 11.69
C LYS A 274 -3.81 0.30 12.98
N ALA A 275 -4.67 0.65 13.93
CA ALA A 275 -4.80 -0.11 15.17
C ALA A 275 -5.24 -1.54 14.88
N GLY A 276 -6.22 -1.73 14.00
CA GLY A 276 -6.67 -3.05 13.59
C GLY A 276 -5.53 -3.92 13.04
N LEU A 277 -4.67 -3.40 12.16
CA LEU A 277 -3.53 -4.15 11.64
C LEU A 277 -2.59 -4.62 12.76
N SER A 278 -2.27 -3.75 13.72
CA SER A 278 -1.45 -4.12 14.88
C SER A 278 -2.11 -5.19 15.75
N TRP A 279 -3.43 -5.13 15.92
CA TRP A 279 -4.17 -6.16 16.67
C TRP A 279 -4.27 -7.49 15.90
N LEU A 280 -4.38 -7.47 14.58
CA LEU A 280 -4.33 -8.71 13.77
C LEU A 280 -2.97 -9.41 13.88
N ASP A 281 -1.88 -8.65 13.89
CA ASP A 281 -0.52 -9.20 14.07
C ASP A 281 -0.38 -9.87 15.44
N ARG A 282 -0.83 -9.18 16.50
CA ARG A 282 -0.87 -9.74 17.87
C ARG A 282 -1.73 -11.00 17.97
N LEU A 283 -2.91 -11.02 17.35
CA LEU A 283 -3.77 -12.20 17.26
C LEU A 283 -3.11 -13.34 16.46
N GLY A 284 -2.35 -13.00 15.42
CA GLY A 284 -1.56 -13.96 14.64
C GLY A 284 -0.51 -14.65 15.51
N GLN A 285 0.21 -13.89 16.33
CA GLN A 285 1.18 -14.42 17.27
C GLN A 285 0.52 -15.36 18.29
N THR A 286 -0.61 -14.98 18.88
CA THR A 286 -1.31 -15.86 19.84
C THR A 286 -1.85 -17.13 19.18
N ALA A 287 -2.28 -17.04 17.92
CA ALA A 287 -2.71 -18.21 17.15
C ALA A 287 -1.54 -19.15 16.85
N ALA A 288 -0.37 -18.61 16.50
CA ALA A 288 0.87 -19.39 16.31
C ALA A 288 1.32 -20.09 17.59
N ASP A 289 1.05 -19.48 18.76
CA ASP A 289 1.29 -20.07 20.08
C ASP A 289 0.20 -21.09 20.48
N GLY A 290 -0.81 -21.32 19.63
CA GLY A 290 -1.86 -22.32 19.82
C GLY A 290 -2.94 -21.94 20.84
N LEU A 291 -3.04 -20.65 21.18
CA LEU A 291 -4.02 -20.17 22.16
C LEU A 291 -5.44 -20.23 21.58
N PRO A 292 -6.46 -20.60 22.37
CA PRO A 292 -7.84 -20.46 21.93
C PRO A 292 -8.25 -18.98 21.86
N PRO A 293 -9.15 -18.58 20.94
CA PRO A 293 -9.54 -17.19 20.71
C PRO A 293 -9.87 -16.37 21.97
N THR A 294 -10.69 -16.87 22.89
CA THR A 294 -11.07 -16.10 24.07
C THR A 294 -9.96 -16.01 25.13
N GLN A 295 -9.03 -16.97 25.15
CA GLN A 295 -7.83 -16.87 25.97
C GLN A 295 -6.88 -15.82 25.38
N ALA A 296 -6.68 -15.82 24.05
CA ALA A 296 -5.92 -14.77 23.38
C ALA A 296 -6.52 -13.39 23.67
N LEU A 297 -7.85 -13.24 23.61
CA LEU A 297 -8.53 -11.99 23.98
C LEU A 297 -8.21 -11.54 25.42
N ALA A 298 -8.18 -12.47 26.38
CA ALA A 298 -7.88 -12.18 27.77
C ALA A 298 -6.41 -11.77 28.00
N GLU A 299 -5.47 -12.41 27.30
CA GLU A 299 -4.05 -12.07 27.35
C GLU A 299 -3.76 -10.72 26.68
N LEU A 300 -4.34 -10.50 25.50
CA LEU A 300 -4.20 -9.27 24.73
C LEU A 300 -4.79 -8.04 25.44
N ARG A 301 -5.85 -8.22 26.24
CA ARG A 301 -6.39 -7.15 27.12
C ARG A 301 -5.35 -6.60 28.11
N GLN A 302 -4.38 -7.40 28.52
CA GLN A 302 -3.36 -7.00 29.51
C GLN A 302 -2.19 -6.22 28.91
N LEU A 303 -2.11 -6.12 27.57
CA LEU A 303 -1.05 -5.36 26.92
C LEU A 303 -1.20 -3.87 27.25
N PRO A 304 -0.08 -3.17 27.52
CA PRO A 304 -0.12 -1.73 27.73
C PRO A 304 -0.64 -1.03 26.47
N ALA A 305 -1.30 0.11 26.67
CA ALA A 305 -1.72 0.94 25.55
C ALA A 305 -0.52 1.36 24.71
N ASP A 306 -0.66 1.22 23.39
CA ASP A 306 0.33 1.62 22.40
C ASP A 306 -0.13 2.92 21.72
N GLY A 307 0.82 3.79 21.35
CA GLY A 307 0.49 5.09 20.75
C GLY A 307 -0.22 4.98 19.39
N VAL A 308 -0.06 3.87 18.67
CA VAL A 308 -0.69 3.59 17.38
C VAL A 308 -1.85 2.61 17.53
N ALA A 309 -1.65 1.51 18.25
CA ALA A 309 -2.66 0.45 18.39
C ALA A 309 -3.72 0.74 19.46
N GLY A 310 -3.53 1.76 20.28
CA GLY A 310 -4.35 2.02 21.46
C GLY A 310 -4.21 0.89 22.50
N GLY A 311 -5.19 0.79 23.38
CA GLY A 311 -5.27 -0.26 24.39
C GLY A 311 -6.71 -0.62 24.73
N VAL A 312 -6.89 -1.77 25.37
CA VAL A 312 -8.17 -2.10 26.00
C VAL A 312 -8.20 -1.45 27.38
N PRO A 313 -9.26 -0.69 27.75
CA PRO A 313 -9.36 -0.12 29.09
C PRO A 313 -9.28 -1.21 30.16
N SER A 314 -8.54 -0.96 31.25
CA SER A 314 -8.33 -1.96 32.30
C SER A 314 -9.63 -2.41 32.97
N ASP A 315 -10.63 -1.53 33.01
CA ASP A 315 -11.96 -1.74 33.58
C ASP A 315 -13.01 -2.21 32.55
N ALA A 316 -12.65 -2.34 31.26
CA ALA A 316 -13.59 -2.77 30.22
C ALA A 316 -13.89 -4.26 30.33
N GLU A 317 -15.13 -4.61 30.64
CA GLU A 317 -15.56 -6.01 30.67
C GLU A 317 -15.95 -6.52 29.27
N PRO A 318 -15.61 -7.77 28.91
CA PRO A 318 -15.99 -8.35 27.63
C PRO A 318 -17.51 -8.37 27.47
N SER A 319 -17.99 -7.78 26.39
CA SER A 319 -19.41 -7.80 26.00
C SER A 319 -19.65 -8.91 24.99
N THR A 320 -20.90 -9.35 24.84
CA THR A 320 -21.31 -10.32 23.83
C THR A 320 -22.29 -9.72 22.83
N ALA A 321 -22.17 -10.13 21.57
CA ALA A 321 -23.08 -9.77 20.48
C ALA A 321 -22.91 -10.78 19.33
N THR A 322 -23.81 -10.79 18.36
CA THR A 322 -23.49 -11.44 17.08
C THR A 322 -22.41 -10.62 16.34
N LEU A 323 -21.62 -11.25 15.49
CA LEU A 323 -20.63 -10.52 14.70
C LEU A 323 -21.29 -9.48 13.76
N ALA A 324 -22.52 -9.75 13.29
CA ALA A 324 -23.29 -8.82 12.49
C ALA A 324 -23.66 -7.56 13.28
N ASP A 325 -24.16 -7.70 14.52
CA ASP A 325 -24.51 -6.56 15.38
C ASP A 325 -23.26 -5.74 15.77
N LEU A 326 -22.12 -6.41 15.99
CA LEU A 326 -20.86 -5.73 16.29
C LEU A 326 -20.38 -4.86 15.10
N ARG A 327 -20.54 -5.38 13.87
CA ARG A 327 -20.23 -4.64 12.63
C ARG A 327 -21.15 -3.45 12.44
N GLU A 328 -22.46 -3.62 12.67
CA GLU A 328 -23.41 -2.52 12.62
C GLU A 328 -23.07 -1.44 13.65
N ARG A 329 -22.71 -1.84 14.87
CA ARG A 329 -22.23 -0.90 15.90
C ARG A 329 -20.98 -0.14 15.46
N ALA A 330 -20.01 -0.84 14.87
CA ALA A 330 -18.77 -0.22 14.38
C ALA A 330 -19.01 0.79 13.25
N ALA A 331 -20.08 0.61 12.46
CA ALA A 331 -20.50 1.53 11.40
C ALA A 331 -21.36 2.71 11.90
N THR A 332 -22.24 2.49 12.89
CA THR A 332 -23.33 3.44 13.19
C THR A 332 -23.00 4.45 14.29
N ASP A 333 -22.05 4.17 15.19
CA ASP A 333 -21.64 5.12 16.24
C ASP A 333 -20.90 6.31 15.60
N ARG A 334 -21.64 7.34 15.13
CA ARG A 334 -21.14 8.66 14.69
C ARG A 334 -21.12 9.67 15.83
#